data_AF-X1EX92-F1
#
_entry.id   AF-X1EX92-F1
#
_cell.length_a   1.000
_cell.length_b   1.000
_cell.length_c   1.000
_cell.angle_alpha   90.00
_cell.angle_beta   90.00
_cell.angle_gamma   90.00
#
_symmetry.space_group_name_H-M   'P 1'
#
loop_
_entity.id
_entity.type
_entity.pdbx_description
1 polymer ?
#
loop_
_entity_poly.entity_id
_entity_poly.type
_entity_poly.pdbx_seq_one_letter_code
_entity_poly.pdbx_strand_id
1 'polypeptide(L)' 'ALISKGKEVILVSSGAIGLGRQELNIRKRNNSISFKQTLASIGQARLMNIYYRLFQQYSLLVGQILLSGVDLSRRSSYLN' A
#
# COMPACT_ATOMS: atom_id res chain seq x y z
N ALA A 1 -1.31 7.75 19.54
CA ALA A 1 -2.54 7.73 20.36
C ALA A 1 -3.12 6.32 20.55
N LEU A 2 -3.41 5.53 19.50
CA LEU A 2 -3.93 4.16 19.68
C LEU A 2 -2.84 3.17 20.13
N ILE A 3 -1.70 3.16 19.43
CA ILE A 3 -0.56 2.30 19.77
C ILE A 3 -0.02 2.62 21.17
N SER A 4 0.07 3.91 21.52
CA SER A 4 0.47 4.35 22.87
C SER A 4 -0.50 3.94 23.99
N LYS A 5 -1.71 3.47 23.64
CA LYS A 5 -2.69 2.90 24.57
C LYS A 5 -2.65 1.35 24.55
N GLY A 6 -1.59 0.76 24.01
CA GLY A 6 -1.40 -0.70 23.94
C GLY A 6 -2.29 -1.40 22.91
N LYS A 7 -2.79 -0.70 21.88
CA LYS A 7 -3.61 -1.30 20.81
C LYS A 7 -2.73 -1.75 19.65
N GLU A 8 -3.01 -2.95 19.15
CA GLU A 8 -2.48 -3.44 17.87
C GLU A 8 -3.25 -2.78 16.72
N VAL A 9 -2.53 -2.33 15.69
CA VAL A 9 -3.11 -1.55 14.59
C VAL A 9 -2.65 -2.11 13.26
N ILE A 10 -3.61 -2.43 12.40
CA ILE A 10 -3.40 -2.73 10.98
C ILE A 10 -3.97 -1.57 10.18
N LEU A 11 -3.19 -1.07 9.22
CA LEU A 11 -3.62 -0.02 8.30
C LEU A 11 -3.88 -0.61 6.92
N VAL A 12 -5.12 -0.49 6.43
CA VAL A 12 -5.48 -0.80 5.05
C VAL A 12 -5.73 0.52 4.33
N SER A 13 -4.92 0.82 3.32
CA SER A 13 -4.98 2.09 2.60
C SER A 13 -5.02 1.88 1.09
N SER A 14 -5.73 2.77 0.41
CA SER A 14 -5.80 2.85 -1.05
C SER A 14 -4.78 3.89 -1.57
N GLY A 15 -4.86 4.26 -2.85
CA GLY A 15 -4.17 5.46 -3.37
C GLY A 15 -2.94 5.19 -4.25
N ALA A 16 -2.42 3.96 -4.30
CA ALA A 16 -1.25 3.61 -5.12
C ALA A 16 -1.40 4.04 -6.59
N ILE A 17 -2.53 3.74 -7.24
CA ILE A 17 -2.74 4.16 -8.65
C ILE A 17 -2.73 5.69 -8.80
N GLY A 18 -3.30 6.42 -7.85
CA GLY A 18 -3.35 7.89 -7.87
C GLY A 18 -1.94 8.48 -7.80
N LEU A 19 -1.13 7.98 -6.87
CA LEU A 19 0.27 8.35 -6.74
C LEU A 19 1.07 7.99 -8.00
N GLY A 20 0.88 6.80 -8.57
CA GLY A 20 1.55 6.41 -9.80
C GLY A 20 1.24 7.32 -10.99
N ARG A 21 0.00 7.83 -11.09
CA ARG A 21 -0.37 8.81 -12.13
C ARG A 21 0.36 10.13 -11.95
N GLN A 22 0.47 10.59 -10.70
CA GLN A 22 1.18 11.81 -10.35
C GLN A 22 2.67 11.68 -10.68
N GLU A 23 3.32 10.58 -10.29
CA GLU A 23 4.74 10.33 -10.56
C GLU A 23 5.07 10.33 -12.06
N LEU A 24 4.18 9.79 -12.90
CA LEU A 24 4.36 9.74 -14.35
C LEU A 24 3.80 10.95 -15.11
N ASN A 25 3.27 11.97 -14.42
CA ASN A 25 2.64 13.15 -15.03
C ASN A 25 1.55 12.81 -16.08
N ILE A 26 0.82 11.70 -15.88
CA ILE A 26 -0.17 11.23 -16.85
C ILE A 26 -1.47 12.03 -16.68
N ARG A 27 -1.82 12.78 -17.72
CA ARG A 27 -3.08 13.56 -17.77
C ARG A 27 -4.23 12.80 -18.42
N LYS A 28 -3.95 11.96 -19.41
CA LYS A 28 -4.98 11.24 -20.17
C LYS A 28 -5.36 9.95 -19.46
N ARG A 29 -6.66 9.69 -19.33
CA ARG A 29 -7.17 8.47 -18.73
C ARG A 29 -7.00 7.29 -19.68
N ASN A 30 -6.15 6.34 -19.32
CA ASN A 30 -6.14 4.99 -19.87
C ASN A 30 -6.68 4.02 -18.80
N ASN A 31 -7.69 3.24 -19.19
CA ASN A 31 -8.45 2.36 -18.29
C ASN A 31 -8.04 0.89 -18.38
N SER A 32 -7.04 0.53 -19.20
CA SER A 32 -6.59 -0.86 -19.30
C SER A 32 -6.08 -1.38 -17.95
N ILE A 33 -6.29 -2.66 -17.71
CA ILE A 33 -5.87 -3.33 -16.46
C ILE A 33 -4.35 -3.24 -16.32
N SER A 34 -3.60 -3.55 -17.39
CA SER A 34 -2.14 -3.48 -17.41
C SER A 34 -1.64 -2.09 -17.03
N PHE A 35 -2.26 -1.04 -17.55
CA PHE A 35 -1.88 0.32 -17.22
C PHE A 35 -2.17 0.68 -15.77
N LYS A 36 -3.32 0.26 -15.22
CA LYS A 36 -3.63 0.42 -13.80
C LYS A 36 -2.62 -0.33 -12.92
N GLN A 37 -2.19 -1.51 -13.32
CA GLN A 37 -1.18 -2.29 -12.60
C GLN A 37 0.18 -1.60 -12.62
N THR A 38 0.64 -1.09 -13.78
CA THR A 38 1.87 -0.28 -13.86
C THR A 38 1.83 0.91 -12.91
N LEU A 39 0.72 1.66 -12.93
CA LEU A 39 0.53 2.80 -12.03
C LEU A 39 0.52 2.36 -10.56
N ALA A 40 -0.16 1.27 -10.23
CA ALA A 40 -0.17 0.72 -8.88
C ALA A 40 1.24 0.34 -8.42
N SER A 41 2.03 -0.36 -9.25
CA SER A 41 3.40 -0.77 -8.90
C SER A 41 4.30 0.43 -8.59
N ILE A 42 4.23 1.49 -9.41
CA ILE A 42 5.01 2.73 -9.19
C ILE A 42 4.53 3.44 -7.93
N GLY A 43 3.23 3.71 -7.84
CA GLY A 43 2.70 4.47 -6.74
C GLY A 43 2.66 3.71 -5.41
N GLN A 44 2.74 2.38 -5.41
CA GLN A 44 2.83 1.58 -4.19
C GLN A 44 4.16 1.85 -3.47
N ALA A 45 5.28 1.91 -4.19
CA ALA A 45 6.57 2.25 -3.59
C ALA A 45 6.53 3.65 -2.95
N ARG A 46 5.88 4.61 -3.63
CA ARG A 46 5.69 5.97 -3.11
C ARG A 46 4.79 5.99 -1.88
N LEU A 47 3.66 5.28 -1.92
CA LEU A 47 2.70 5.17 -0.81
C LEU A 47 3.38 4.62 0.45
N MET A 48 4.18 3.57 0.27
CA MET A 48 4.90 2.95 1.40
C MET A 48 5.94 3.89 1.98
N ASN A 49 6.71 4.60 1.15
CA ASN A 49 7.66 5.60 1.63
C ASN A 49 6.97 6.77 2.37
N ILE A 50 5.78 7.19 1.93
CA ILE A 50 4.99 8.22 2.63
C ILE A 50 4.64 7.71 4.04
N TYR A 51 4.05 6.52 4.16
CA TYR A 51 3.70 5.98 5.47
C TYR A 51 4.93 5.72 6.34
N TYR A 52 6.01 5.17 5.76
CA TYR A 52 7.27 4.98 6.48
C TYR A 52 7.77 6.28 7.11
N ARG A 53 7.84 7.37 6.33
CA ARG A 53 8.28 8.68 6.84
C ARG A 53 7.33 9.26 7.88
N LEU A 54 6.02 9.14 7.67
CA LEU A 54 5.01 9.66 8.60
C LEU A 54 5.07 8.94 9.96
N PHE A 55 5.17 7.60 9.96
CA PHE A 55 5.23 6.82 11.18
C PHE A 55 6.60 6.89 11.86
N GLN A 56 7.68 7.08 11.10
CA GLN A 56 9.02 7.30 11.65
C GLN A 56 9.10 8.53 12.56
N GLN A 57 8.31 9.59 12.30
CA GLN A 57 8.22 10.77 13.18
C GLN A 57 7.73 10.44 14.60
N TYR A 58 7.05 9.30 14.76
CA TYR A 58 6.55 8.79 16.03
C TYR A 58 7.39 7.61 16.55
N SER A 59 8.58 7.38 15.98
CA SER A 59 9.43 6.23 16.27
C SER A 59 8.73 4.88 16.06
N LEU A 60 7.77 4.83 15.13
CA LEU A 60 7.03 3.61 14.79
C LEU A 60 7.61 2.99 13.52
N LEU A 61 7.90 1.69 13.60
CA LEU A 61 8.26 0.88 12.44
C LEU A 61 6.99 0.43 11.71
N VAL A 62 7.06 0.35 10.39
CA VAL A 62 5.98 -0.15 9.53
C VAL A 62 6.51 -1.21 8.58
N GLY A 63 5.70 -2.24 8.35
CA GLY A 63 5.95 -3.28 7.35
C GLY A 63 4.90 -3.21 6.24
N GLN A 64 5.31 -3.48 5.00
CA GLN A 64 4.37 -3.57 3.88
C GLN A 64 3.90 -5.02 3.72
N ILE A 65 2.58 -5.19 3.54
CA ILE A 65 1.97 -6.46 3.14
C ILE A 65 1.11 -6.21 1.90
N LEU A 66 1.30 -7.04 0.87
CA LEU A 66 0.47 -7.07 -0.34
C LEU A 66 -0.15 -8.45 -0.45
N LEU A 67 -1.48 -8.50 -0.44
CA LEU A 67 -2.25 -9.74 -0.49
C LEU A 67 -3.35 -9.63 -1.54
N SER A 68 -3.69 -10.78 -2.11
CA SER A 68 -4.83 -10.99 -2.99
C SER A 68 -5.79 -12.00 -2.37
N GLY A 69 -6.99 -12.14 -2.95
CA GLY A 69 -7.93 -13.18 -2.49
C GLY A 69 -7.38 -14.61 -2.63
N VAL A 70 -6.44 -14.83 -3.55
CA VAL A 70 -5.82 -16.15 -3.76
C VAL A 70 -4.96 -16.54 -2.56
N ASP A 71 -4.25 -15.57 -1.96
CA ASP A 71 -3.39 -15.81 -0.79
C ASP A 71 -4.21 -16.25 0.43
N LEU A 72 -5.44 -15.74 0.55
CA LEU A 72 -6.37 -16.07 1.63
C LEU A 72 -7.15 -17.37 1.40
N SER A 73 -7.23 -17.84 0.15
CA SER A 73 -8.02 -19.01 -0.24
C SER A 73 -7.35 -20.35 0.05
N ARG A 74 -6.01 -20.37 0.17
CA ARG A 74 -5.24 -21.60 0.45
C ARG A 74 -4.84 -21.62 1.92
N ARG A 75 -5.17 -22.69 2.63
CA ARG A 75 -4.85 -22.85 4.05
C ARG A 75 -3.38 -22.60 4.38
N SER A 76 -2.46 -23.10 3.56
CA SER A 76 -1.02 -22.90 3.77
C SER A 76 -0.62 -21.42 3.64
N SER A 77 -1.13 -20.71 2.64
CA SER A 77 -0.87 -19.27 2.45
C SER A 77 -1.59 -18.40 3.47
N TYR A 78 -2.75 -18.81 3.98
CA TYR A 78 -3.52 -18.11 5.00
C TYR A 78 -2.87 -18.17 6.40
N LEU A 79 -2.16 -19.26 6.71
CA LEU A 79 -1.47 -19.45 7.98
C LEU A 79 -0.06 -18.82 8.01
N ASN A 80 0.42 -18.32 6.86
CA ASN A 80 1.69 -17.62 6.71
C ASN A 80 1.48 -16.11 6.76
#